data_AF-A0A7X9CR62-F1
#
_entry.id   AF-A0A7X9CR62-F1
#
_cell.length_a   1.000
_cell.length_b   1.000
_cell.length_c   1.000
_cell.angle_alpha   90.00
_cell.angle_beta   90.00
_cell.angle_gamma   90.00
#
_symmetry.space_group_name_H-M   'P 1'
#
loop_
_entity.id
_entity.type
_entity.pdbx_description
1 polymer ?
#
loop_
_entity_poly.entity_id
_entity_poly.type
_entity_poly.pdbx_seq_one_letter_code
_entity_poly.pdbx_strand_id
1 'polypeptide(L)'
;MENIKIRDYLFENIDLEYKKFYEKLIPEEDKILGVRIPIIRKLGKKIAKNDAEKYLQNPLNYYYEEKLLQAVVIGYLDLDIEEIFSYIDGFVYKIDNWSICDTFVSSLKICKDYREETFEYLNKFIDSNKPYEIRFSIVMYIFYFIENENYLEKVYTIIDDIK
;
A
#
# COMPACT_ATOMS: atom_id res chain seq x y z
N MET A 1 -12.45 -10.00 -11.68
CA MET A 1 -11.81 -11.32 -11.87
C MET A 1 -12.02 -12.14 -10.59
N GLU A 2 -12.33 -13.43 -10.67
CA GLU A 2 -12.54 -14.27 -9.48
C GLU A 2 -11.21 -14.56 -8.75
N ASN A 3 -11.27 -14.73 -7.43
CA ASN A 3 -10.11 -14.97 -6.56
C ASN A 3 -9.24 -16.15 -7.01
N ILE A 4 -9.86 -17.25 -7.46
CA ILE A 4 -9.13 -18.44 -7.96
C ILE A 4 -8.25 -18.06 -9.15
N LYS A 5 -8.79 -17.32 -10.13
CA LYS A 5 -8.04 -16.87 -11.31
C LYS A 5 -6.91 -15.89 -10.98
N ILE A 6 -7.07 -15.10 -9.92
CA ILE A 6 -6.01 -14.20 -9.42
C ILE A 6 -4.84 -15.02 -8.89
N ARG A 7 -5.11 -15.99 -8.03
CA ARG A 7 -4.08 -16.83 -7.43
C ARG A 7 -3.36 -17.68 -8.48
N ASP A 8 -4.10 -18.27 -9.42
CA ASP A 8 -3.51 -19.03 -10.54
C ASP A 8 -2.56 -18.14 -11.35
N TYR A 9 -2.96 -16.90 -11.66
CA TYR A 9 -2.10 -15.94 -12.34
C TYR A 9 -0.82 -15.61 -11.53
N LEU A 10 -0.92 -15.48 -10.20
CA LEU A 10 0.25 -15.29 -9.36
C LEU A 10 1.18 -16.51 -9.41
N PHE A 11 0.63 -17.72 -9.35
CA PHE A 11 1.40 -18.97 -9.42
C PHE A 11 2.14 -19.15 -10.75
N GLU A 12 1.51 -18.78 -11.87
CA GLU A 12 2.15 -18.78 -13.19
C GLU A 12 3.34 -17.81 -13.30
N ASN A 13 3.43 -16.82 -12.42
CA ASN A 13 4.45 -15.77 -12.44
C ASN A 13 5.44 -15.87 -11.26
N ILE A 14 5.51 -17.03 -10.61
CA ILE A 14 6.49 -17.31 -9.55
C ILE A 14 7.90 -17.29 -10.12
N ASP A 15 8.77 -16.50 -9.49
CA ASP A 15 10.21 -16.52 -9.69
C ASP A 15 10.89 -16.98 -8.39
N LEU A 16 11.39 -18.22 -8.39
CA LEU A 16 11.98 -18.84 -7.19
C LEU A 16 13.30 -18.21 -6.75
N GLU A 17 14.06 -17.60 -7.68
CA GLU A 17 15.27 -16.87 -7.31
C GLU A 17 14.91 -15.54 -6.65
N TYR A 18 13.91 -14.85 -7.21
CA TYR A 18 13.37 -13.63 -6.61
C TYR A 18 12.75 -13.91 -5.24
N LYS A 19 12.01 -15.02 -5.08
CA LYS A 19 11.49 -15.48 -3.80
C LYS A 19 12.58 -15.57 -2.74
N LYS A 20 13.66 -16.34 -3.00
CA LYS A 20 14.78 -16.53 -2.05
C LYS A 20 15.46 -15.22 -1.67
N PHE A 21 15.55 -14.28 -2.61
CA PHE A 21 16.07 -12.95 -2.31
C PHE A 21 15.13 -12.18 -1.38
N TYR A 22 13.82 -12.22 -1.65
CA TYR A 22 12.82 -11.47 -0.90
C TYR A 22 12.55 -12.04 0.50
N GLU A 23 12.59 -13.36 0.68
CA GLU A 23 12.50 -14.02 2.00
C GLU A 23 13.60 -13.57 2.96
N LYS A 24 14.80 -13.25 2.44
CA LYS A 24 15.89 -12.68 3.25
C LYS A 24 15.67 -11.21 3.59
N LEU A 25 14.90 -10.52 2.74
CA LEU A 25 14.67 -9.08 2.83
C LEU A 25 13.50 -8.75 3.78
N ILE A 26 12.56 -9.68 3.93
CA ILE A 26 11.38 -9.58 4.82
C ILE A 26 11.27 -10.89 5.61
N PRO A 27 12.14 -11.10 6.61
CA PRO A 27 12.21 -12.36 7.34
C PRO A 27 10.94 -12.64 8.16
N GLU A 28 10.12 -11.62 8.43
CA GLU A 28 8.85 -11.76 9.16
C GLU A 28 7.71 -12.35 8.30
N GLU A 29 7.87 -12.41 6.98
CA GLU A 29 6.84 -12.88 6.04
C GLU A 29 7.17 -14.30 5.53
N ASP A 30 6.31 -15.25 5.87
CA ASP A 30 6.50 -16.68 5.56
C ASP A 30 5.80 -17.13 4.27
N LYS A 31 4.91 -16.30 3.69
CA LYS A 31 4.08 -16.66 2.54
C LYS A 31 4.40 -15.85 1.30
N ILE A 32 5.69 -15.78 0.98
CA ILE A 32 6.19 -15.15 -0.26
C ILE A 32 6.11 -16.15 -1.42
N LEU A 33 5.48 -15.74 -2.53
CA LEU A 33 5.46 -16.49 -3.79
C LEU A 33 6.69 -16.18 -4.66
N GLY A 34 7.18 -14.94 -4.63
CA GLY A 34 8.25 -14.45 -5.49
C GLY A 34 7.74 -13.85 -6.80
N VAL A 35 6.57 -13.21 -6.82
CA VAL A 35 6.09 -12.51 -8.02
C VAL A 35 6.61 -11.08 -8.01
N ARG A 36 7.24 -10.66 -9.11
CA ARG A 36 7.86 -9.33 -9.21
C ARG A 36 6.82 -8.21 -9.21
N ILE A 37 7.13 -7.10 -8.54
CA ILE A 37 6.23 -5.94 -8.42
C ILE A 37 5.68 -5.39 -9.75
N PRO A 38 6.38 -5.39 -10.90
CA PRO A 38 5.79 -4.92 -12.16
C PRO A 38 4.61 -5.79 -12.64
N ILE A 39 4.63 -7.09 -12.35
CA ILE A 39 3.56 -8.03 -12.68
C ILE A 39 2.32 -7.73 -11.81
N ILE A 40 2.54 -7.54 -10.50
CA ILE A 40 1.49 -7.13 -9.56
C ILE A 40 0.88 -5.78 -9.98
N ARG A 41 1.69 -4.80 -10.36
CA ARG A 41 1.22 -3.50 -10.86
C ARG A 41 0.39 -3.59 -12.13
N LYS A 42 0.81 -4.42 -13.08
CA LYS A 42 0.06 -4.69 -14.30
C LYS A 42 -1.31 -5.30 -13.99
N LEU A 43 -1.35 -6.28 -13.09
CA LEU A 43 -2.59 -6.94 -12.69
C LEU A 43 -3.50 -5.98 -11.89
N GLY A 44 -2.96 -5.28 -10.90
CA GLY A 44 -3.71 -4.36 -10.06
C GLY A 44 -4.36 -3.24 -10.87
N LYS A 45 -3.64 -2.64 -11.82
CA LYS A 45 -4.19 -1.65 -12.75
C LYS A 45 -5.35 -2.22 -13.59
N LYS A 46 -5.24 -3.48 -14.03
CA LYS A 46 -6.31 -4.16 -14.78
C LYS A 46 -7.54 -4.38 -13.90
N ILE A 47 -7.37 -4.80 -12.65
CA ILE A 47 -8.48 -5.02 -11.71
C ILE A 47 -9.15 -3.69 -11.37
N ALA A 48 -8.38 -2.66 -11.00
CA ALA A 48 -8.89 -1.34 -10.66
C ALA A 48 -9.78 -0.75 -11.78
N LYS A 49 -9.39 -0.94 -13.05
CA LYS A 49 -10.16 -0.43 -14.19
C LYS A 49 -11.48 -1.17 -14.45
N ASN A 50 -11.57 -2.47 -14.16
CA ASN A 50 -12.65 -3.32 -14.68
C ASN A 50 -13.55 -3.97 -13.62
N ASP A 51 -13.05 -4.14 -12.39
CA ASP A 51 -13.67 -5.03 -11.39
C ASP A 51 -13.27 -4.65 -9.95
N ALA A 52 -12.93 -3.38 -9.69
CA ALA A 52 -12.34 -2.96 -8.42
C ALA A 52 -13.24 -3.28 -7.21
N GLU A 53 -14.51 -2.85 -7.27
CA GLU A 53 -15.48 -3.04 -6.20
C GLU A 53 -15.65 -4.53 -5.86
N LYS A 54 -15.90 -5.36 -6.89
CA LYS A 54 -16.05 -6.81 -6.74
C LYS A 54 -14.82 -7.47 -6.12
N TYR A 55 -13.62 -7.02 -6.49
CA TYR A 55 -12.38 -7.55 -5.92
C TYR A 55 -12.19 -7.12 -4.45
N LEU A 56 -12.43 -5.85 -4.14
CA LEU A 56 -12.22 -5.27 -2.82
C LEU A 56 -13.26 -5.72 -1.78
N GLN A 57 -14.40 -6.28 -2.21
CA GLN A 57 -15.37 -6.93 -1.32
C GLN A 57 -14.81 -8.16 -0.60
N ASN A 58 -13.94 -8.94 -1.25
CA ASN A 58 -13.34 -10.15 -0.67
C ASN A 58 -11.94 -10.42 -1.23
N PRO A 59 -10.97 -9.54 -0.98
CA PRO A 59 -9.61 -9.71 -1.49
C PRO A 59 -8.94 -10.89 -0.78
N LEU A 60 -8.19 -11.68 -1.54
CA LEU A 60 -7.27 -12.66 -0.95
C LEU A 60 -6.15 -11.91 -0.20
N ASN A 61 -5.68 -12.50 0.89
CA ASN A 61 -4.63 -11.93 1.74
C ASN A 61 -3.73 -13.02 2.36
N TYR A 62 -3.74 -14.22 1.81
CA TYR A 62 -2.98 -15.35 2.35
C TYR A 62 -1.50 -15.23 1.99
N TYR A 63 -1.20 -14.90 0.72
CA TYR A 63 0.18 -14.66 0.28
C TYR A 63 0.55 -13.19 0.35
N TYR A 64 1.84 -12.93 0.54
CA TYR A 64 2.43 -11.59 0.51
C TYR A 64 2.00 -10.80 -0.73
N GLU A 65 2.07 -11.42 -1.90
CA GLU A 65 1.71 -10.81 -3.18
C GLU A 65 0.22 -10.52 -3.33
N GLU A 66 -0.65 -11.22 -2.60
CA GLU A 66 -2.09 -10.93 -2.58
C GLU A 66 -2.36 -9.64 -1.78
N LYS A 67 -1.66 -9.46 -0.64
CA LYS A 67 -1.69 -8.19 0.12
C LYS A 67 -1.15 -7.03 -0.73
N LEU A 68 -0.03 -7.24 -1.45
CA LEU A 68 0.49 -6.24 -2.38
C LEU A 68 -0.48 -5.92 -3.51
N LEU A 69 -1.16 -6.93 -4.06
CA LEU A 69 -2.15 -6.71 -5.11
C LEU A 69 -3.30 -5.83 -4.59
N GLN A 70 -3.79 -6.09 -3.37
CA GLN A 70 -4.80 -5.23 -2.75
C GLN A 70 -4.32 -3.79 -2.61
N ALA A 71 -3.10 -3.57 -2.08
CA ALA A 71 -2.49 -2.25 -1.96
C ALA A 71 -2.47 -1.49 -3.30
N VAL A 72 -2.05 -2.20 -4.36
CA VAL A 72 -1.91 -1.63 -5.68
C VAL A 72 -3.26 -1.36 -6.34
N VAL A 73 -4.27 -2.22 -6.15
CA VAL A 73 -5.62 -1.97 -6.66
C VAL A 73 -6.20 -0.71 -6.04
N ILE A 74 -6.07 -0.53 -4.73
CA ILE A 74 -6.52 0.68 -4.02
C ILE A 74 -5.82 1.92 -4.59
N GLY A 75 -4.50 1.86 -4.81
CA GLY A 75 -3.75 2.98 -5.40
C GLY A 75 -4.09 3.34 -6.85
N TYR A 76 -4.86 2.49 -7.55
CA TYR A 76 -5.34 2.76 -8.90
C TYR A 76 -6.85 3.02 -8.98
N LEU A 77 -7.54 3.15 -7.83
CA LEU A 77 -8.94 3.56 -7.83
C LEU A 77 -9.07 4.96 -8.43
N ASP A 78 -10.14 5.13 -9.20
CA ASP A 78 -10.55 6.39 -9.82
C ASP A 78 -11.90 6.79 -9.19
N LEU A 79 -11.82 7.24 -7.94
CA LEU A 79 -12.93 7.60 -7.06
C LEU A 79 -12.62 8.93 -6.36
N ASP A 80 -13.60 9.49 -5.66
CA ASP A 80 -13.37 10.67 -4.84
C ASP A 80 -12.38 10.36 -3.70
N ILE A 81 -11.60 11.36 -3.30
CA ILE A 81 -10.52 11.19 -2.32
C ILE A 81 -11.03 10.64 -0.97
N GLU A 82 -12.24 11.03 -0.56
CA GLU A 82 -12.88 10.55 0.68
C GLU A 82 -13.20 9.04 0.63
N GLU A 83 -13.62 8.54 -0.54
CA GLU A 83 -13.84 7.11 -0.75
C GLU A 83 -12.51 6.36 -0.72
N ILE A 84 -11.47 6.93 -1.33
CA ILE A 84 -10.12 6.35 -1.32
C ILE A 84 -9.56 6.29 0.12
N PHE A 85 -9.76 7.34 0.93
CA PHE A 85 -9.43 7.35 2.35
C PHE A 85 -10.12 6.22 3.13
N SER A 86 -11.37 5.90 2.81
CA SER A 86 -12.07 4.77 3.42
C SER A 86 -11.42 3.42 3.07
N TYR A 87 -10.93 3.25 1.84
CA TYR A 87 -10.17 2.06 1.46
C TYR A 87 -8.78 2.01 2.11
N ILE A 88 -8.12 3.16 2.25
CA ILE A 88 -6.83 3.27 2.95
C ILE A 88 -7.01 2.83 4.41
N ASP A 89 -8.03 3.32 5.11
CA ASP A 89 -8.31 2.91 6.49
C ASP A 89 -8.41 1.40 6.64
N GLY A 90 -9.22 0.76 5.79
CA GLY A 90 -9.39 -0.69 5.82
C GLY A 90 -8.12 -1.48 5.45
N PHE A 91 -7.19 -0.88 4.71
CA PHE A 91 -5.95 -1.52 4.29
C PHE A 91 -4.79 -1.32 5.28
N VAL A 92 -4.66 -0.14 5.87
CA VAL A 92 -3.55 0.20 6.77
C VAL A 92 -3.48 -0.77 7.96
N TYR A 93 -4.63 -1.20 8.50
CA TYR A 93 -4.69 -2.23 9.55
C TYR A 93 -4.10 -3.60 9.17
N LYS A 94 -3.93 -3.88 7.86
CA LYS A 94 -3.40 -5.14 7.33
C LYS A 94 -1.90 -5.08 7.07
N ILE A 95 -1.28 -3.91 7.24
CA ILE A 95 0.15 -3.74 7.01
C ILE A 95 0.92 -4.37 8.17
N ASP A 96 1.72 -5.38 7.88
CA ASP A 96 2.50 -6.15 8.85
C ASP A 96 4.00 -6.20 8.52
N ASN A 97 4.43 -5.55 7.43
CA ASN A 97 5.83 -5.38 7.08
C ASN A 97 6.07 -4.09 6.30
N TRP A 98 7.34 -3.69 6.25
CA TRP A 98 7.75 -2.43 5.63
C TRP A 98 7.50 -2.40 4.12
N SER A 99 7.60 -3.54 3.43
CA SER A 99 7.50 -3.55 1.97
C SER A 99 6.05 -3.41 1.47
N ILE A 100 5.08 -3.96 2.21
CA ILE A 100 3.66 -3.67 1.96
C ILE A 100 3.38 -2.19 2.15
N CYS A 101 3.88 -1.60 3.25
CA CYS A 101 3.73 -0.18 3.54
C CYS A 101 4.25 0.69 2.39
N ASP A 102 5.51 0.52 2.03
CA ASP A 102 6.18 1.37 1.04
C ASP A 102 5.60 1.13 -0.38
N THR A 103 5.18 -0.10 -0.69
CA THR A 103 4.46 -0.39 -1.94
C THR A 103 3.09 0.28 -1.98
N PHE A 104 2.37 0.29 -0.86
CA PHE A 104 1.07 0.93 -0.78
C PHE A 104 1.19 2.44 -0.95
N VAL A 105 2.07 3.09 -0.19
CA VAL A 105 2.34 4.53 -0.29
C VAL A 105 2.69 4.92 -1.72
N SER A 106 3.66 4.23 -2.34
CA SER A 106 4.06 4.54 -3.73
C SER A 106 2.97 4.31 -4.78
N SER A 107 1.88 3.60 -4.42
CA SER A 107 0.74 3.36 -5.30
C SER A 107 -0.33 4.45 -5.18
N LEU A 108 -0.44 5.15 -4.05
CA LEU A 108 -1.45 6.18 -3.75
C LEU A 108 -1.18 7.53 -4.44
N LYS A 109 -0.94 7.52 -5.75
CA LYS A 109 -0.52 8.72 -6.51
C LYS A 109 -1.50 9.88 -6.42
N ILE A 110 -2.80 9.58 -6.29
CA ILE A 110 -3.88 10.55 -6.13
C ILE A 110 -3.68 11.49 -4.93
N CYS A 111 -3.01 11.02 -3.87
CA CYS A 111 -2.72 11.83 -2.69
C CYS A 111 -1.80 13.03 -2.99
N LYS A 112 -1.05 12.99 -4.10
CA LYS A 112 -0.28 14.13 -4.59
C LYS A 112 -1.18 15.24 -5.15
N ASP A 113 -2.34 14.88 -5.69
CA ASP A 113 -3.26 15.83 -6.29
C ASP A 113 -4.16 16.46 -5.21
N TYR A 114 -4.42 15.72 -4.12
CA TYR A 114 -5.19 16.14 -2.93
C TYR A 114 -4.29 16.28 -1.69
N ARG A 115 -3.22 17.09 -1.80
CA ARG A 115 -2.19 17.16 -0.75
C ARG A 115 -2.71 17.70 0.57
N GLU A 116 -3.51 18.75 0.56
CA GLU A 116 -3.98 19.40 1.79
C GLU A 116 -4.87 18.43 2.58
N GLU A 117 -5.84 17.83 1.90
CA GLU A 117 -6.75 16.82 2.44
C GLU A 117 -5.98 15.59 2.92
N THR A 118 -5.00 15.12 2.13
CA THR A 118 -4.13 14.00 2.53
C THR A 118 -3.33 14.36 3.78
N PHE A 119 -2.74 15.55 3.85
CA PHE A 119 -1.92 15.95 4.98
C PHE A 119 -2.71 15.93 6.29
N GLU A 120 -3.91 16.49 6.27
CA GLU A 120 -4.81 16.49 7.43
C GLU A 120 -5.26 15.08 7.80
N TYR A 121 -5.62 14.27 6.79
CA TYR A 121 -6.05 12.88 6.98
C TYR A 121 -4.97 12.01 7.64
N LEU A 122 -3.70 12.19 7.28
CA LEU A 122 -2.59 11.38 7.79
C LEU A 122 -2.36 11.55 9.30
N ASN A 123 -2.68 12.71 9.87
CA ASN A 123 -2.44 13.00 11.29
C ASN A 123 -3.07 11.94 12.21
N LYS A 124 -4.19 11.32 11.83
CA LYS A 124 -4.84 10.31 12.68
C LYS A 124 -4.00 9.04 12.90
N PHE A 125 -3.05 8.75 12.01
CA PHE A 125 -2.19 7.56 12.12
C PHE A 125 -0.95 7.80 12.98
N ILE A 126 -0.56 9.07 13.21
CA ILE A 126 0.63 9.41 14.00
C ILE A 126 0.43 9.08 15.48
N ASP A 127 -0.79 9.24 15.99
CA ASP A 127 -1.17 8.96 17.37
C ASP A 127 -1.49 7.47 17.61
N SER A 128 -1.32 6.62 16.58
CA SER A 128 -1.57 5.19 16.71
C SER A 128 -0.54 4.52 17.63
N ASN A 129 -0.93 3.45 18.31
CA ASN A 129 -0.01 2.59 19.03
C ASN A 129 0.54 1.43 18.19
N LYS A 130 0.16 1.35 16.91
CA LYS A 130 0.61 0.29 15.99
C LYS A 130 1.74 0.80 15.09
N PRO A 131 2.93 0.20 15.13
CA PRO A 131 4.11 0.70 14.41
C PRO A 131 3.90 0.90 12.91
N TYR A 132 3.13 0.04 12.25
CA TYR A 132 2.89 0.16 10.81
C TYR A 132 1.85 1.22 10.42
N GLU A 133 0.95 1.59 11.33
CA GLU A 133 0.06 2.74 11.12
C GLU A 133 0.88 4.04 11.17
N ILE A 134 1.71 4.19 12.21
CA ILE A 134 2.66 5.31 12.32
C ILE A 134 3.59 5.34 11.10
N ARG A 135 4.19 4.19 10.72
CA ARG A 135 5.07 4.09 9.54
C ARG A 135 4.35 4.54 8.28
N PHE A 136 3.10 4.13 8.06
CA PHE A 136 2.32 4.56 6.90
C PHE A 136 2.25 6.08 6.83
N SER A 137 1.92 6.75 7.94
CA SER A 137 1.87 8.21 8.00
C SER A 137 3.22 8.86 7.66
N ILE A 138 4.30 8.40 8.31
CA ILE A 138 5.64 8.95 8.10
C ILE A 138 6.07 8.79 6.64
N VAL A 139 5.90 7.59 6.07
CA VAL A 139 6.32 7.31 4.70
C VAL A 139 5.48 8.12 3.71
N MET A 140 4.19 8.34 3.97
CA MET A 140 3.36 9.25 3.16
C MET A 140 3.87 10.70 3.22
N TYR A 141 4.22 11.22 4.40
CA TYR A 141 4.83 12.54 4.54
C TYR A 141 6.14 12.66 3.74
N ILE A 142 7.04 11.68 3.91
CA ILE A 142 8.30 11.61 3.18
C ILE A 142 8.06 11.57 1.67
N PHE A 143 7.13 10.75 1.20
CA PHE A 143 6.96 10.50 -0.23
C PHE A 143 6.27 11.65 -0.97
N TYR A 144 5.33 12.35 -0.33
CA TYR A 144 4.47 13.33 -1.02
C TYR A 144 4.66 14.79 -0.60
N PHE A 145 5.34 15.06 0.52
CA PHE A 145 5.33 16.40 1.15
C PHE A 145 6.71 17.04 1.36
N ILE A 146 7.79 16.28 1.53
CA ILE A 146 9.11 16.86 1.88
C ILE A 146 9.69 17.78 0.80
N GLU A 147 9.33 17.57 -0.47
CA GLU A 147 9.79 18.43 -1.57
C GLU A 147 9.09 19.79 -1.60
N ASN A 148 8.05 19.99 -0.78
CA ASN A 148 7.29 21.22 -0.71
C ASN A 148 7.66 21.99 0.57
N GLU A 149 8.31 23.14 0.40
CA GLU A 149 8.75 24.00 1.51
C GLU A 149 7.62 24.37 2.49
N ASN A 150 6.37 24.49 2.01
CA ASN A 150 5.21 24.80 2.85
C ASN A 150 4.85 23.69 3.86
N TYR A 151 5.32 22.46 3.61
CA TYR A 151 5.05 21.30 4.46
C TYR A 151 6.29 20.84 5.21
N LEU A 152 7.50 21.20 4.77
CA LEU A 152 8.75 20.69 5.31
C LEU A 152 8.86 20.86 6.84
N GLU A 153 8.68 22.08 7.34
CA GLU A 153 8.73 22.38 8.79
C GLU A 153 7.66 21.63 9.58
N LYS A 154 6.45 21.48 9.00
CA LYS A 154 5.37 20.73 9.64
C LYS A 154 5.72 19.24 9.73
N VAL A 155 6.26 18.67 8.66
CA VAL A 155 6.69 17.26 8.62
C VAL A 155 7.82 17.01 9.63
N TYR A 156 8.81 17.91 9.73
CA TYR A 156 9.87 17.78 10.73
C TYR A 156 9.32 17.81 12.16
N THR A 157 8.45 18.76 12.47
CA THR A 157 7.82 18.85 13.79
C THR A 157 7.08 17.56 14.14
N ILE A 158 6.27 17.05 13.20
CA ILE A 158 5.53 15.80 13.39
C ILE A 158 6.46 14.63 13.67
N ILE A 159 7.57 14.51 12.92
CA ILE A 159 8.52 13.41 13.08
C ILE A 159 9.28 13.50 14.41
N ASP A 160 9.66 14.70 14.84
CA ASP A 160 10.39 14.93 16.09
C ASP A 160 9.52 14.64 17.34
N ASP A 161 8.20 14.79 17.22
CA ASP A 161 7.24 14.54 18.30
C ASP A 161 6.87 13.05 18.46
N ILE A 162 7.30 12.17 17.54
CA ILE A 162 7.03 10.73 17.61
C ILE A 162 7.84 10.12 18.75
N LYS A 163 7.15 9.40 19.64
CA LYS A 163 7.73 8.73 20.82
C LYS A 163 8.16 7.29 20.57
#